data_AF-A0A3L7SA38-F1
#
_entry.id   AF-A0A3L7SA38-F1
#
_cell.length_a   1.000
_cell.length_b   1.000
_cell.length_c   1.000
_cell.angle_alpha   90.00
_cell.angle_beta   90.00
_cell.angle_gamma   90.00
#
_symmetry.space_group_name_H-M   'P 1'
#
loop_
_entity.id
_entity.type
_entity.pdbx_description
1 polymer ?
#
loop_
_entity_poly.entity_id
_entity_poly.type
_entity_poly.pdbx_seq_one_letter_code
_entity_poly.pdbx_strand_id
1 'polypeptide(L)' 'MVENLPFHTLHHDGLTIEGYSRAAVQSYWRIPELKLGFDLGGSPWDFMNLPTIFITHAHLDHMAALPV' A
#
# COMPACT_ATOMS: atom_id res chain seq x y z
N MET A 1 -9.68 -0.42 20.92
CA MET A 1 -9.43 -1.40 19.84
C MET A 1 -8.39 -0.80 18.92
N VAL A 2 -7.49 -1.60 18.34
CA VAL A 2 -6.51 -1.09 17.36
C VAL A 2 -7.23 -0.94 16.02
N GLU A 3 -7.21 0.26 15.46
CA GLU A 3 -7.71 0.52 14.12
C GLU A 3 -6.65 0.13 13.09
N ASN A 4 -7.07 -0.50 11.99
CA ASN A 4 -6.18 -0.78 10.87
C ASN A 4 -5.89 0.51 10.08
N LEU A 5 -4.86 0.49 9.25
CA LEU A 5 -4.53 1.60 8.37
C LEU A 5 -5.63 1.86 7.33
N PRO A 6 -5.94 3.12 7.00
CA PRO A 6 -7.01 3.45 6.06
C PRO A 6 -6.64 3.06 4.63
N PHE A 7 -7.63 2.74 3.82
CA PHE A 7 -7.50 2.73 2.36
C PHE A 7 -8.86 2.95 1.70
N HIS A 8 -8.81 3.38 0.45
CA HIS A 8 -9.97 3.51 -0.43
C HIS A 8 -9.89 2.43 -1.51
N THR A 9 -11.05 2.02 -2.03
CA THR A 9 -11.17 1.08 -3.14
C THR A 9 -11.69 1.80 -4.37
N LEU A 10 -11.07 1.55 -5.51
CA LEU A 10 -11.46 2.03 -6.83
C LEU A 10 -11.48 0.85 -7.81
N HIS A 11 -12.51 0.74 -8.63
CA HIS A 11 -12.57 -0.25 -9.70
C HIS A 11 -12.39 0.42 -11.06
N HIS A 12 -11.48 -0.10 -11.89
CA HIS A 12 -11.20 0.42 -13.22
C HIS A 12 -10.79 -0.70 -14.17
N ASP A 13 -11.49 -0.82 -15.30
CA ASP A 13 -11.18 -1.78 -16.37
C ASP A 13 -10.95 -3.22 -15.89
N GLY A 14 -11.84 -3.70 -15.02
CA GLY A 14 -11.76 -5.05 -14.45
C GLY A 14 -10.68 -5.25 -13.39
N LEU A 15 -9.95 -4.20 -13.00
CA LEU A 15 -8.99 -4.22 -11.91
C LEU A 15 -9.52 -3.49 -10.68
N THR A 16 -9.10 -3.96 -9.51
CA THR A 16 -9.33 -3.29 -8.24
C THR A 16 -8.05 -2.57 -7.82
N ILE A 17 -8.16 -1.29 -7.49
CA ILE A 17 -7.07 -0.45 -7.01
C ILE A 17 -7.42 -0.08 -5.56
N GLU A 18 -6.58 -0.48 -4.62
CA GLU A 18 -6.78 -0.20 -3.20
C GLU A 18 -5.59 0.55 -2.64
N GLY A 19 -5.80 1.61 -1.89
CA GLY A 19 -4.69 2.34 -1.30
C GLY A 19 -5.04 3.61 -0.57
N TYR A 20 -4.00 4.21 -0.01
CA TYR A 20 -4.06 5.49 0.68
C TYR A 20 -2.79 6.27 0.40
N SER A 21 -2.93 7.57 0.22
CA SER A 21 -1.79 8.48 0.15
C SER A 21 -2.13 9.78 0.87
N ARG A 22 -1.24 10.16 1.79
CA ARG A 22 -1.19 11.47 2.42
C ARG A 22 0.25 11.95 2.35
N ALA A 23 0.46 13.03 1.60
CA ALA A 23 1.79 13.59 1.35
C ALA A 23 2.60 13.77 2.65
N ALA A 24 3.87 13.35 2.62
CA ALA A 24 4.81 13.42 3.73
C ALA A 24 4.43 12.61 4.98
N VAL A 25 3.45 11.70 4.87
CA VAL A 25 3.00 10.87 6.00
C VAL A 25 3.05 9.39 5.65
N GLN A 26 2.29 8.97 4.63
CA GLN A 26 2.28 7.58 4.19
C GLN A 26 1.68 7.46 2.79
N SER A 27 2.31 6.63 1.98
CA SER A 27 1.78 6.16 0.70
C SER A 27 1.92 4.64 0.62
N TYR A 28 0.83 3.97 0.24
CA TYR A 28 0.79 2.55 -0.09
C TYR A 28 -0.45 2.26 -0.92
N TRP A 29 -0.33 1.41 -1.93
CA TRP A 29 -1.47 0.94 -2.71
C TRP A 29 -1.17 -0.38 -3.41
N ARG A 30 -2.20 -1.06 -3.91
CA ARG A 30 -2.09 -2.38 -4.56
C ARG A 30 -3.10 -2.56 -5.68
N ILE A 31 -2.81 -3.55 -6.52
CA ILE A 31 -3.74 -4.15 -7.47
C ILE A 31 -3.84 -5.66 -7.13
N PRO A 32 -4.89 -6.09 -6.41
CA PRO A 32 -5.00 -7.47 -5.90
C PRO A 32 -4.96 -8.53 -7.00
N GLU A 33 -5.63 -8.27 -8.13
CA GLU A 33 -5.72 -9.20 -9.27
C GLU A 33 -4.35 -9.49 -9.88
N LEU A 34 -3.44 -8.50 -9.84
CA LEU A 34 -2.08 -8.63 -10.33
C LEU A 34 -1.08 -9.08 -9.25
N LYS A 35 -1.51 -9.13 -7.98
CA LYS A 35 -0.66 -9.39 -6.81
C LYS A 35 0.52 -8.41 -6.70
N LEU A 36 0.30 -7.16 -7.08
CA LEU A 36 1.31 -6.10 -7.04
C LEU A 36 0.96 -5.05 -5.98
N GLY A 37 1.96 -4.67 -5.19
CA GLY A 37 1.91 -3.51 -4.29
C GLY A 37 2.89 -2.42 -4.69
N PHE A 38 2.64 -1.21 -4.21
CA PHE A 38 3.47 -0.03 -4.43
C PHE A 38 3.58 0.76 -3.13
N ASP A 39 4.82 1.09 -2.78
CA ASP A 39 5.24 1.73 -1.53
C ASP A 39 4.82 1.00 -0.25
N LEU A 40 5.54 1.30 0.82
CA LEU A 40 5.37 0.77 2.17
C LEU A 40 5.49 1.89 3.21
N GLY A 41 4.82 3.02 2.97
CA GLY A 41 4.63 4.04 4.03
C GLY A 41 3.88 3.51 5.25
N GLY A 42 3.14 2.41 5.07
CA GLY A 42 2.45 1.60 6.07
C GLY A 42 2.14 0.23 5.47
N SER A 43 1.69 -0.73 6.30
CA SER A 43 1.27 -2.05 5.85
C SER A 43 -0.12 -2.40 6.41
N PRO A 44 -1.21 -2.05 5.69
CA PRO A 44 -2.55 -2.48 6.07
C PRO A 44 -2.64 -4.01 6.13
N TRP A 45 -3.43 -4.57 7.05
CA TRP A 45 -3.54 -6.03 7.20
C TRP A 45 -3.94 -6.74 5.90
N ASP A 46 -4.81 -6.13 5.10
CA ASP A 46 -5.25 -6.67 3.82
C ASP A 46 -4.08 -6.84 2.83
N PHE A 47 -3.00 -6.07 2.96
CA PHE A 47 -1.88 -5.99 2.02
C PHE A 47 -0.77 -7.01 2.33
N MET A 48 -0.83 -7.71 3.46
CA MET A 48 0.21 -8.62 3.94
C MET A 48 0.50 -9.82 3.03
N ASN A 49 -0.40 -10.15 2.10
CA ASN A 49 -0.28 -11.29 1.18
C ASN A 49 0.31 -10.93 -0.19
N LEU A 50 0.84 -9.71 -0.36
CA LEU A 50 1.43 -9.27 -1.63
C LEU A 50 2.85 -9.83 -1.80
N PRO A 51 3.10 -10.66 -2.84
CA PRO A 51 4.41 -11.27 -3.07
C PRO A 51 5.44 -10.30 -3.67
N THR A 52 5.00 -9.19 -4.24
CA THR A 52 5.88 -8.21 -4.90
C THR A 52 5.38 -6.81 -4.61
N ILE A 53 6.28 -5.99 -4.05
CA ILE A 53 6.02 -4.59 -3.73
C ILE A 53 7.15 -3.75 -4.32
N PHE A 54 6.78 -2.74 -5.10
CA PHE A 54 7.71 -1.78 -5.68
C PHE A 54 7.81 -0.55 -4.78
N ILE A 55 9.02 -0.16 -4.39
CA ILE A 55 9.26 1.08 -3.65
C ILE A 55 9.65 2.16 -4.66
N THR A 56 8.92 3.27 -4.68
CA THR A 56 9.14 4.35 -5.66
C THR A 56 10.45 5.09 -5.41
N HIS A 57 10.75 5.42 -4.15
CA HIS A 57 11.97 6.08 -3.70
C HIS A 57 12.13 5.96 -2.17
N ALA A 58 13.23 6.47 -1.62
CA ALA A 58 13.64 6.24 -0.23
C ALA A 58 13.27 7.35 0.76
N HIS A 59 12.15 8.05 0.56
CA HIS A 59 11.58 8.86 1.63
C HIS A 59 10.81 7.98 2.62
N LEU A 60 10.81 8.38 3.89
CA LEU A 60 10.27 7.55 4.97
C LEU A 60 8.79 7.19 4.76
N ASP A 61 7.99 8.13 4.25
CA ASP A 61 6.57 7.94 3.96
C ASP A 61 6.28 6.97 2.81
N HIS A 62 7.32 6.41 2.17
CA HIS A 62 7.22 5.37 1.14
C HIS A 62 7.84 4.03 1.57
N MET A 63 8.54 3.95 2.70
CA MET A 63 9.28 2.74 3.07
C MET A 63 9.32 2.43 4.58
N ALA A 64 8.60 3.19 5.41
CA ALA A 64 8.59 3.05 6.87
C ALA A 64 8.21 1.65 7.38
N ALA A 65 7.44 0.88 6.62
CA ALA A 65 6.98 -0.46 6.98
C ALA A 65 7.87 -1.60 6.46
N LEU A 66 9.03 -1.29 5.85
CA LEU A 66 10.02 -2.33 5.54
C LEU A 66 10.56 -2.96 6.83
N PRO A 67 10.73 -4.30 6.89
CA PRO A 67 11.35 -4.95 8.04
C PRO A 67 12.83 -4.56 8.16
N VAL A 68 13.31 -4.46 9.40
CA VAL A 68 14.71 -4.25 9.77
C VAL A 68 15.41 -5.55 10.15
#